data_AF-A0A1H7TP32-F1
#
_entry.id   AF-A0A1H7TP32-F1
#
_cell.length_a   1.000
_cell.length_b   1.000
_cell.length_c   1.000
_cell.angle_alpha   90.00
_cell.angle_beta   90.00
_cell.angle_gamma   90.00
#
_symmetry.space_group_name_H-M   'P 1'
#
loop_
_entity.id
_entity.type
_entity.pdbx_description
1 polymer ?
#
loop_
_entity_poly.entity_id
_entity_poly.type
_entity_poly.pdbx_seq_one_letter_code
_entity_poly.pdbx_strand_id
1 'polypeptide(L)'
;MFKFFDKFGNILFRTLQSLATLIVLLGGTAMGFFLAIFLCMGIEELTGSKLLTDIALWILLPICSIAPTYLIYYKGRLPRKKRTSNNDRLYPRSYNAYSVEKYGEFPHFGKVLGTPKVKDIVKNDSFHQYVFKDGKKASHIFVSSTDKWVRILGGYLPIDLICGYSKNNNKLYTIDGVTIKLPMAARLPFVYRELEKFFKERGAYHEDMPDGAEKEYRNSLYLGGNFTHSLSELNWAHLRYLWEKNILNNSSNYADKIATPNYVPVLDDGSINKEIFERVLSKKEINRTYELLKRGQVAISEYLDFKSYKNEFSVCNGIELLRALGHPKNLEGIDFLFDCLCDVDEAFFLMAVDLLKTYPRADREEKIEENAKLAFETGDVLKLAGVLYLSKQLDYDCKYIKQIREEQAENASVEEATKKADDAVKKFELDEQALFGSGEVQEFNPTGVAYQEQE
;
A
#
# COMPACT_ATOMS: atom_id res chain seq x y z
N MET A 1 2.39 54.05 10.71
CA MET A 1 3.75 53.52 10.96
C MET A 1 3.95 52.11 10.38
N PHE A 2 3.05 51.14 10.61
CA PHE A 2 3.17 49.77 10.09
C PHE A 2 3.19 49.61 8.54
N LYS A 3 2.40 50.38 7.77
CA LYS A 3 2.45 50.33 6.29
C LYS A 3 3.76 50.84 5.67
N PHE A 4 4.54 51.62 6.42
CA PHE A 4 5.83 52.14 5.96
C PHE A 4 6.92 51.07 6.05
N PHE A 5 6.88 50.24 7.10
CA PHE A 5 7.78 49.10 7.30
C PHE A 5 7.57 47.97 6.28
N ASP A 6 6.33 47.66 5.89
CA ASP A 6 6.05 46.65 4.83
C ASP A 6 6.57 47.07 3.45
N LYS A 7 6.48 48.36 3.14
CA LYS A 7 6.98 48.90 1.86
C LYS A 7 8.50 48.95 1.84
N PHE A 8 9.14 49.31 2.97
CA PHE A 8 10.59 49.27 3.13
C PHE A 8 11.14 47.84 3.11
N GLY A 9 10.47 46.89 3.78
CA GLY A 9 10.86 45.47 3.80
C GLY A 9 10.81 44.84 2.40
N ASN A 10 9.80 45.15 1.61
CA ASN A 10 9.70 44.68 0.22
C ASN A 10 10.77 45.27 -0.71
N ILE A 11 11.18 46.54 -0.49
CA ILE A 11 12.26 47.16 -1.26
C ILE A 11 13.60 46.54 -0.88
N LEU A 12 13.87 46.38 0.42
CA LEU A 12 15.09 45.74 0.93
C LEU A 12 15.23 44.29 0.46
N PHE A 13 14.12 43.53 0.45
CA PHE A 13 14.12 42.16 -0.04
C PHE A 13 14.44 42.08 -1.54
N ARG A 14 13.87 42.98 -2.35
CA ARG A 14 14.15 43.04 -3.80
C ARG A 14 15.59 43.45 -4.11
N THR A 15 16.16 44.39 -3.35
CA THR A 15 17.55 44.80 -3.52
C THR A 15 18.51 43.67 -3.12
N LEU A 16 18.27 42.97 -2.01
CA LEU A 16 19.04 41.80 -1.60
C LEU A 16 18.95 40.65 -2.62
N GLN A 17 17.76 40.38 -3.16
CA GLN A 17 17.58 39.35 -4.20
C GLN A 17 18.33 39.71 -5.49
N SER A 18 18.31 40.99 -5.89
CA SER A 18 19.05 41.47 -7.07
C SER A 18 20.56 41.36 -6.86
N LEU A 19 21.04 41.71 -5.66
CA LEU A 19 22.45 41.60 -5.28
C LEU A 19 22.92 40.14 -5.25
N ALA A 20 22.12 39.23 -4.68
CA ALA A 20 22.42 37.80 -4.66
C ALA A 20 22.48 37.22 -6.08
N THR A 21 21.57 37.63 -6.97
CA THR A 21 21.57 37.21 -8.38
C THR A 21 22.83 37.71 -9.10
N LEU A 22 23.23 38.95 -8.84
CA LEU A 22 24.45 39.54 -9.39
C LEU A 22 25.71 38.78 -8.93
N ILE A 23 25.80 38.44 -7.64
CA ILE A 23 26.92 37.68 -7.07
C ILE A 23 27.00 36.28 -7.72
N VAL A 24 25.88 35.60 -7.88
CA VAL A 24 25.83 34.27 -8.53
C VAL A 24 26.24 34.35 -10.00
N LEU A 25 25.81 35.39 -10.72
CA LEU A 25 26.20 35.60 -12.12
C LEU A 25 27.70 35.88 -12.25
N LEU A 26 28.25 36.80 -11.46
CA LEU A 26 29.68 37.12 -11.47
C LEU A 26 30.54 35.92 -11.06
N GLY A 27 30.14 35.20 -10.01
CA GLY A 27 30.81 33.99 -9.56
C GLY A 27 30.80 32.87 -10.62
N GLY A 28 29.66 32.67 -11.29
CA GLY A 28 29.53 31.72 -12.39
C GLY A 28 30.41 32.06 -13.59
N THR A 29 30.48 33.34 -13.98
CA THR A 29 31.37 33.79 -15.06
C THR A 29 32.85 33.60 -14.73
N ALA A 30 33.25 33.88 -13.48
CA ALA A 30 34.62 33.71 -13.04
C ALA A 30 35.03 32.23 -13.04
N MET A 31 34.20 31.34 -12.49
CA MET A 31 34.43 29.89 -12.54
C MET A 31 34.53 29.37 -13.97
N GLY A 32 33.66 29.83 -14.87
CA GLY A 32 33.69 29.47 -16.29
C GLY A 32 34.98 29.91 -17.00
N PHE A 33 35.48 31.10 -16.67
CA PHE A 33 36.74 31.62 -17.19
C PHE A 33 37.94 30.78 -16.74
N PHE A 34 38.01 30.43 -15.45
CA PHE A 34 39.08 29.55 -14.93
C PHE A 34 39.02 28.15 -15.55
N LEU A 35 37.83 27.59 -15.74
CA LEU A 35 37.66 26.29 -16.39
C LEU A 35 38.12 26.31 -17.85
N ALA A 36 37.82 27.37 -18.60
CA ALA A 36 38.26 27.52 -19.98
C ALA A 36 39.80 27.58 -20.08
N ILE A 37 40.46 28.34 -19.20
CA ILE A 37 41.93 28.39 -19.15
C ILE A 37 42.50 27.01 -18.84
N PHE A 38 41.93 26.30 -17.87
CA PHE A 38 42.40 24.97 -17.48
C PHE A 38 42.31 23.97 -18.64
N LEU A 39 41.20 23.98 -19.39
CA LEU A 39 41.03 23.13 -20.57
C LEU A 39 41.99 23.52 -21.70
N CYS A 40 42.26 24.81 -21.91
CA CYS A 40 43.22 25.26 -22.92
C CYS A 40 44.65 24.84 -22.58
N MET A 41 45.05 24.91 -21.30
CA MET A 41 46.37 24.41 -20.85
C MET A 41 46.51 22.91 -21.15
N GLY A 42 45.47 22.10 -20.89
CA GLY A 42 45.48 20.68 -21.22
C GLY A 42 45.56 20.38 -22.72
N ILE A 43 44.93 21.22 -23.56
CA ILE A 43 45.00 21.10 -25.03
C ILE A 43 46.40 21.46 -25.54
N GLU A 44 47.03 22.50 -24.98
CA GLU A 44 48.39 22.89 -25.34
C GLU A 44 49.39 21.78 -24.99
N GLU A 45 49.24 21.16 -23.82
CA GLU A 45 50.08 20.05 -23.38
C GLU A 45 49.91 18.79 -24.25
N LEU A 46 48.70 18.52 -24.75
CA LEU A 46 48.39 17.36 -25.60
C LEU A 46 48.78 17.57 -27.07
N THR A 47 48.68 18.78 -27.59
CA THR A 47 48.82 19.04 -29.04
C THR A 47 50.11 19.76 -29.42
N GLY A 48 50.79 20.41 -28.48
CA GLY A 48 52.01 21.17 -28.71
C GLY A 48 51.86 22.34 -29.70
N SER A 49 50.64 22.68 -30.10
CA SER A 49 50.36 23.65 -31.16
C SER A 49 49.64 24.87 -30.59
N LYS A 50 50.37 25.99 -30.54
CA LYS A 50 49.85 27.27 -30.09
C LYS A 50 48.64 27.75 -30.89
N LEU A 51 48.61 27.45 -32.20
CA LEU A 51 47.48 27.78 -33.07
C LEU A 51 46.19 27.05 -32.65
N LEU A 52 46.29 25.78 -32.26
CA LEU A 52 45.14 25.00 -31.80
C LEU A 52 44.66 25.46 -30.42
N THR A 53 45.58 25.83 -29.53
CA THR A 53 45.26 26.42 -28.23
C THR A 53 44.53 27.76 -28.38
N ASP A 54 45.00 28.62 -29.28
CA ASP A 54 44.35 29.93 -29.54
C ASP A 54 42.94 29.73 -30.10
N ILE A 55 42.74 28.81 -31.05
CA ILE A 55 41.41 28.47 -31.57
C ILE A 55 40.51 27.90 -30.46
N ALA A 56 41.04 27.00 -29.62
CA ALA A 56 40.30 26.41 -28.51
C ALA A 56 39.90 27.47 -27.47
N LEU A 57 40.75 28.45 -27.17
CA LEU A 57 40.45 29.54 -26.25
C LEU A 57 39.28 30.38 -26.75
N TRP A 58 39.27 30.75 -28.03
CA TRP A 58 38.18 31.53 -28.64
C TRP A 58 36.84 30.79 -28.64
N ILE A 59 36.85 29.45 -28.64
CA ILE A 59 35.63 28.62 -28.61
C ILE A 59 35.19 28.34 -27.17
N LEU A 60 36.10 27.93 -26.30
CA LEU A 60 35.80 27.46 -24.94
C LEU A 60 35.46 28.62 -24.01
N LEU A 61 36.09 29.79 -24.17
CA LEU A 61 35.86 30.94 -23.29
C LEU A 61 34.40 31.41 -23.32
N PRO A 62 33.75 31.65 -24.48
CA PRO A 62 32.32 31.98 -24.50
C PRO A 62 31.43 30.82 -24.04
N ILE A 63 31.77 29.56 -24.34
CA ILE A 63 30.97 28.40 -23.90
C ILE A 63 31.00 28.28 -22.37
N CYS A 64 32.18 28.29 -21.75
CA CYS A 64 32.32 28.07 -20.32
C CYS A 64 31.88 29.28 -19.49
N SER A 65 32.01 30.52 -19.98
CA SER A 65 31.60 31.73 -19.24
C SER A 65 30.15 32.16 -19.48
N ILE A 66 29.62 31.96 -20.70
CA ILE A 66 28.29 32.45 -21.09
C ILE A 66 27.24 31.33 -21.01
N ALA A 67 27.57 30.05 -21.27
CA ALA A 67 26.55 28.99 -21.21
C ALA A 67 25.97 28.77 -19.80
N PRO A 68 26.74 28.85 -18.69
CA PRO A 68 26.18 28.71 -17.35
C PRO A 68 25.26 29.88 -16.98
N THR A 69 25.63 31.11 -17.35
CA THR A 69 24.81 32.30 -17.11
C THR A 69 23.56 32.29 -17.97
N TYR A 70 23.67 31.86 -19.23
CA TYR A 70 22.53 31.62 -20.12
C TYR A 70 21.60 30.55 -19.55
N LEU A 71 22.13 29.43 -19.04
CA LEU A 71 21.34 28.35 -18.42
C LEU A 71 20.63 28.81 -17.14
N ILE A 72 21.27 29.61 -16.29
CA ILE A 72 20.65 30.15 -15.07
C ILE A 72 19.57 31.18 -15.41
N TYR A 73 19.85 32.07 -16.36
CA TYR A 73 18.90 33.09 -16.82
C TYR A 73 17.70 32.46 -17.54
N TYR A 74 17.92 31.49 -18.43
CA TYR A 74 16.86 30.79 -19.15
C TYR A 74 16.16 29.73 -18.32
N LYS A 75 16.79 28.96 -17.42
CA LYS A 75 16.02 28.09 -16.50
C LYS A 75 15.17 28.89 -15.52
N GLY A 76 15.58 30.12 -15.17
CA GLY A 76 14.77 31.05 -14.40
C GLY A 76 13.62 31.71 -15.18
N ARG A 77 13.69 31.72 -16.53
CA ARG A 77 12.70 32.30 -17.44
C ARG A 77 12.04 31.32 -18.41
N LEU A 78 12.33 30.02 -18.31
CA LEU A 78 11.55 29.01 -18.97
C LEU A 78 10.13 29.26 -18.49
N PRO A 79 9.16 29.53 -19.39
CA PRO A 79 7.79 29.49 -18.97
C PRO A 79 7.62 28.09 -18.38
N ARG A 80 7.31 28.01 -17.07
CA ARG A 80 6.41 26.95 -16.60
C ARG A 80 5.39 26.86 -17.70
N LYS A 81 5.35 25.74 -18.44
CA LYS A 81 4.39 25.52 -19.53
C LYS A 81 3.07 26.10 -19.04
N LYS A 82 2.70 27.28 -19.54
CA LYS A 82 1.34 27.75 -19.44
C LYS A 82 0.64 26.72 -20.32
N ARG A 83 0.03 25.72 -19.69
CA ARG A 83 -1.06 24.97 -20.29
C ARG A 83 -1.93 26.04 -20.95
N THR A 84 -2.03 25.97 -22.26
CA THR A 84 -2.79 26.87 -23.10
C THR A 84 -4.22 26.91 -22.57
N SER A 85 -4.50 27.96 -21.79
CA SER A 85 -5.84 28.47 -21.49
C SER A 85 -6.34 29.06 -22.80
N ASN A 86 -6.93 28.20 -23.62
CA ASN A 86 -7.81 28.62 -24.72
C ASN A 86 -8.89 27.58 -25.07
N ASN A 87 -9.17 26.64 -24.15
CA ASN A 87 -10.44 25.93 -24.09
C ASN A 87 -11.21 26.35 -22.82
N ASP A 88 -11.17 27.64 -22.46
CA ASP A 88 -11.90 28.21 -21.32
C ASP A 88 -13.41 28.39 -21.57
N ARG A 89 -14.00 27.51 -22.39
CA ARG A 89 -15.46 27.37 -22.54
C ARG A 89 -15.81 25.92 -22.81
N LEU A 90 -15.85 25.08 -21.76
CA LEU A 90 -16.67 23.87 -21.58
C LEU A 90 -16.07 22.82 -20.63
N TYR A 91 -15.35 23.20 -19.57
CA TYR A 91 -15.16 22.27 -18.45
C TYR A 91 -15.26 23.01 -17.12
N PRO A 92 -16.15 22.57 -16.19
CA PRO A 92 -16.29 23.22 -14.91
C PRO A 92 -15.00 23.05 -14.11
N ARG A 93 -14.54 24.17 -13.55
CA ARG A 93 -13.58 24.27 -12.45
C ARG A 93 -14.03 23.33 -11.30
N SER A 94 -13.53 22.10 -11.24
CA SER A 94 -13.56 21.30 -10.01
C SER A 94 -12.50 20.21 -10.02
N TYR A 95 -11.99 19.91 -8.82
CA TYR A 95 -11.06 18.84 -8.41
C TYR A 95 -9.54 19.11 -8.46
N ASN A 96 -8.91 18.80 -7.32
CA ASN A 96 -7.48 18.69 -7.02
C ASN A 96 -6.76 19.94 -6.47
N ALA A 97 -7.24 20.45 -5.34
CA ALA A 97 -6.34 20.99 -4.32
C ALA A 97 -6.14 19.90 -3.24
N TYR A 98 -5.19 18.99 -3.46
CA TYR A 98 -4.81 18.00 -2.44
C TYR A 98 -4.44 18.74 -1.15
N SER A 99 -5.15 18.45 -0.05
CA SER A 99 -4.83 19.04 1.25
C SER A 99 -3.48 18.46 1.71
N VAL A 100 -2.59 19.34 2.17
CA VAL A 100 -1.25 18.93 2.65
C VAL A 100 -1.22 19.05 4.16
N GLU A 101 -1.09 17.91 4.84
CA GLU A 101 -0.98 17.85 6.30
C GLU A 101 0.46 17.78 6.79
N LYS A 102 0.69 18.30 7.99
CA LYS A 102 2.01 18.30 8.65
C LYS A 102 2.22 16.98 9.39
N TYR A 103 3.45 16.48 9.38
CA TYR A 103 3.83 15.37 10.24
C TYR A 103 3.69 15.71 11.73
N GLY A 104 3.27 14.71 12.50
CA GLY A 104 3.15 14.76 13.95
C GLY A 104 2.98 13.35 14.51
N GLU A 105 2.60 13.22 15.77
CA GLU A 105 2.30 11.93 16.40
C GLU A 105 1.16 11.19 15.66
N PHE A 106 0.13 11.94 15.24
CA PHE A 106 -0.99 11.44 14.42
C PHE A 106 -1.22 12.39 13.22
N PRO A 107 -0.46 12.24 12.12
CA PRO A 107 -0.31 13.26 11.07
C PRO A 107 -1.57 13.67 10.29
N HIS A 108 -2.64 12.87 10.33
CA HIS A 108 -3.92 13.14 9.66
C HIS A 108 -5.05 12.34 10.31
N PHE A 109 -4.92 11.01 10.36
CA PHE A 109 -5.97 10.10 10.85
C PHE A 109 -6.34 10.29 12.32
N GLY A 110 -5.48 10.93 13.14
CA GLY A 110 -5.86 11.34 14.49
C GLY A 110 -7.01 12.34 14.52
N LYS A 111 -7.21 13.15 13.47
CA LYS A 111 -8.38 14.04 13.34
C LYS A 111 -9.60 13.29 12.83
N VAL A 112 -9.40 12.33 11.92
CA VAL A 112 -10.49 11.59 11.25
C VAL A 112 -11.10 10.55 12.18
N LEU A 113 -10.28 9.80 12.91
CA LEU A 113 -10.71 8.74 13.84
C LEU A 113 -11.00 9.25 15.26
N GLY A 114 -10.53 10.44 15.59
CA GLY A 114 -10.56 11.00 16.93
C GLY A 114 -9.30 10.66 17.74
N THR A 115 -8.55 11.70 18.12
CA THR A 115 -7.22 11.54 18.70
C THR A 115 -7.20 10.74 20.01
N PRO A 116 -8.17 10.90 20.95
CA PRO A 116 -8.21 10.07 22.15
C PRO A 116 -8.34 8.58 21.83
N LYS A 117 -9.25 8.21 20.93
CA LYS A 117 -9.45 6.82 20.50
C LYS A 117 -8.19 6.22 19.88
N VAL A 118 -7.56 6.95 18.96
CA VAL A 118 -6.32 6.49 18.32
C VAL A 118 -5.20 6.32 19.35
N LYS A 119 -5.09 7.23 20.32
CA LYS A 119 -4.10 7.09 21.41
C LYS A 119 -4.35 5.85 22.25
N ASP A 120 -5.60 5.56 22.59
CA ASP A 120 -5.94 4.39 23.39
C ASP A 120 -5.65 3.09 22.62
N ILE A 121 -6.01 3.03 21.33
CA ILE A 121 -5.70 1.89 20.45
C ILE A 121 -4.19 1.67 20.36
N VAL A 122 -3.45 2.71 19.99
CA VAL A 122 -1.99 2.62 19.79
C VAL A 122 -1.24 2.34 21.10
N LYS A 123 -1.76 2.79 22.24
CA LYS A 123 -1.14 2.53 23.55
C LYS A 123 -1.30 1.07 23.99
N ASN A 124 -2.40 0.44 23.62
CA ASN A 124 -2.70 -0.95 23.98
C ASN A 124 -2.05 -1.96 23.01
N ASP A 125 -1.57 -1.49 21.86
CA ASP A 125 -0.92 -2.33 20.85
C ASP A 125 0.62 -2.36 21.05
N SER A 126 1.24 -3.50 20.76
CA SER A 126 2.70 -3.64 20.79
C SER A 126 3.29 -3.36 19.42
N PHE A 127 4.37 -2.57 19.38
CA PHE A 127 5.04 -2.21 18.13
C PHE A 127 6.42 -2.86 18.05
N HIS A 128 6.65 -3.61 16.97
CA HIS A 128 7.89 -4.33 16.72
C HIS A 128 8.58 -3.75 15.48
N GLN A 129 9.90 -3.95 15.38
CA GLN A 129 10.63 -3.54 14.18
C GLN A 129 10.14 -4.35 12.99
N TYR A 130 9.85 -3.67 11.87
CA TYR A 130 9.47 -4.36 10.65
C TYR A 130 10.62 -5.24 10.14
N VAL A 131 10.33 -6.49 9.81
CA VAL A 131 11.28 -7.41 9.18
C VAL A 131 10.94 -7.50 7.70
N PHE A 132 11.86 -7.06 6.86
CA PHE A 132 11.70 -7.16 5.41
C PHE A 132 11.75 -8.62 4.95
N LYS A 133 11.26 -8.89 3.73
CA LYS A 133 11.30 -10.24 3.12
C LYS A 133 12.69 -10.86 2.99
N ASP A 134 13.75 -10.04 3.04
CA ASP A 134 15.16 -10.50 3.06
C ASP A 134 15.70 -10.76 4.48
N GLY A 135 14.84 -10.77 5.50
CA GLY A 135 15.18 -10.99 6.91
C GLY A 135 15.81 -9.78 7.61
N LYS A 136 16.00 -8.65 6.92
CA LYS A 136 16.59 -7.46 7.53
C LYS A 136 15.57 -6.69 8.35
N LYS A 137 15.98 -6.20 9.53
CA LYS A 137 15.15 -5.35 10.38
C LYS A 137 15.22 -3.90 9.96
N ALA A 138 14.08 -3.23 9.86
CA ALA A 138 13.98 -1.81 9.59
C ALA A 138 14.34 -1.01 10.85
N SER A 139 15.12 0.05 10.68
CA SER A 139 15.55 0.88 11.81
C SER A 139 14.50 1.94 12.17
N HIS A 140 13.72 2.41 11.20
CA HIS A 140 12.83 3.57 11.35
C HIS A 140 11.34 3.25 11.21
N ILE A 141 11.01 1.98 10.99
CA ILE A 141 9.66 1.50 10.74
C ILE A 141 9.34 0.42 11.77
N PHE A 142 8.29 0.69 12.54
CA PHE A 142 7.74 -0.29 13.47
C PHE A 142 6.30 -0.55 13.09
N VAL A 143 5.87 -1.79 13.20
CA VAL A 143 4.50 -2.20 12.87
C VAL A 143 3.87 -2.77 14.13
N SER A 144 2.58 -2.53 14.30
CA SER A 144 1.82 -3.11 15.40
C SER A 144 1.72 -4.62 15.27
N SER A 145 1.49 -5.33 16.38
CA SER A 145 1.28 -6.78 16.37
C SER A 145 0.11 -7.18 15.47
N THR A 146 -0.89 -6.30 15.37
CA THR A 146 -2.07 -6.42 14.51
C THR A 146 -1.82 -6.16 13.01
N ASP A 147 -0.63 -5.72 12.60
CA ASP A 147 -0.31 -5.23 11.24
C ASP A 147 -1.23 -4.11 10.71
N LYS A 148 -2.04 -3.47 11.56
CA LYS A 148 -2.94 -2.38 11.14
C LYS A 148 -2.32 -1.00 11.27
N TRP A 149 -1.30 -0.84 12.12
CA TRP A 149 -0.65 0.43 12.38
C TRP A 149 0.84 0.38 12.10
N VAL A 150 1.36 1.44 11.48
CA VAL A 150 2.79 1.66 11.31
C VAL A 150 3.21 2.92 12.05
N ARG A 151 4.32 2.81 12.78
CA ARG A 151 5.06 3.93 13.35
C ARG A 151 6.27 4.23 12.49
N ILE A 152 6.20 5.36 11.78
CA ILE A 152 7.29 5.88 10.94
C ILE A 152 7.83 7.12 11.62
N LEU A 153 9.12 7.14 12.00
CA LEU A 153 9.77 8.33 12.57
C LEU A 153 8.96 9.02 13.70
N GLY A 154 8.30 8.21 14.55
CA GLY A 154 7.49 8.67 15.67
C GLY A 154 6.04 9.08 15.36
N GLY A 155 5.61 9.04 14.10
CA GLY A 155 4.20 9.23 13.71
C GLY A 155 3.50 7.89 13.49
N TYR A 156 2.30 7.74 14.03
CA TYR A 156 1.46 6.55 13.91
C TYR A 156 0.42 6.73 12.80
N LEU A 157 0.34 5.75 11.91
CA LEU A 157 -0.48 5.77 10.71
C LEU A 157 -1.16 4.42 10.50
N PRO A 158 -2.45 4.38 10.13
CA PRO A 158 -3.12 3.16 9.73
C PRO A 158 -2.60 2.72 8.35
N ILE A 159 -2.06 1.51 8.26
CA ILE A 159 -1.30 1.03 7.09
C ILE A 159 -2.17 1.03 5.83
N ASP A 160 -3.35 0.42 5.90
CA ASP A 160 -4.25 0.22 4.75
C ASP A 160 -4.76 1.53 4.13
N LEU A 161 -4.80 2.60 4.94
CA LEU A 161 -5.24 3.92 4.47
C LEU A 161 -4.12 4.73 3.81
N ILE A 162 -2.86 4.25 3.83
CA ILE A 162 -1.73 4.85 3.11
C ILE A 162 -1.58 4.20 1.75
N CYS A 163 -1.71 4.99 0.68
CA CYS A 163 -1.66 4.49 -0.69
C CYS A 163 -0.32 4.59 -1.39
N GLY A 164 0.58 5.43 -0.88
CA GLY A 164 1.89 5.50 -1.49
C GLY A 164 2.84 6.43 -0.80
N TYR A 165 4.03 6.48 -1.39
CA TYR A 165 5.16 7.25 -0.88
C TYR A 165 5.94 7.85 -2.06
N SER A 166 6.23 9.15 -1.95
CA SER A 166 7.08 9.86 -2.89
C SER A 166 8.39 10.26 -2.24
N LYS A 167 9.48 9.57 -2.61
CA LYS A 167 10.85 9.93 -2.18
C LYS A 167 11.26 11.32 -2.63
N ASN A 168 10.90 11.69 -3.85
CA ASN A 168 11.24 12.99 -4.45
C ASN A 168 10.56 14.15 -3.72
N ASN A 169 9.28 13.96 -3.38
CA ASN A 169 8.50 15.01 -2.72
C ASN A 169 8.52 14.92 -1.19
N ASN A 170 9.05 13.83 -0.62
CA ASN A 170 9.07 13.50 0.80
C ASN A 170 7.66 13.52 1.42
N LYS A 171 6.76 12.74 0.84
CA LYS A 171 5.32 12.73 1.17
C LYS A 171 4.78 11.31 1.21
N LEU A 172 3.83 11.06 2.11
CA LEU A 172 2.93 9.93 2.05
C LEU A 172 1.61 10.37 1.41
N TYR A 173 0.98 9.45 0.70
CA TYR A 173 -0.33 9.62 0.10
C TYR A 173 -1.33 8.71 0.79
N THR A 174 -2.54 9.20 0.95
CA THR A 174 -3.62 8.49 1.63
C THR A 174 -4.78 8.27 0.66
N ILE A 175 -5.58 7.23 0.91
CA ILE A 175 -6.68 6.89 0.00
C ILE A 175 -7.74 7.99 -0.10
N ASP A 176 -7.94 8.79 0.94
CA ASP A 176 -8.90 9.89 0.94
C ASP A 176 -8.42 11.13 0.17
N GLY A 177 -7.24 11.06 -0.46
CA GLY A 177 -6.67 12.13 -1.26
C GLY A 177 -5.83 13.13 -0.46
N VAL A 178 -5.60 12.92 0.83
CA VAL A 178 -4.73 13.77 1.65
C VAL A 178 -3.26 13.41 1.43
N THR A 179 -2.41 14.43 1.43
CA THR A 179 -0.97 14.30 1.35
C THR A 179 -0.32 14.62 2.68
N ILE A 180 0.41 13.68 3.27
CA ILE A 180 1.12 13.88 4.53
C ILE A 180 2.59 14.22 4.23
N LYS A 181 3.04 15.41 4.60
CA LYS A 181 4.44 15.81 4.41
C LYS A 181 5.31 15.21 5.51
N LEU A 182 6.27 14.37 5.14
CA LEU A 182 7.21 13.72 6.07
C LEU A 182 8.25 14.71 6.62
N PRO A 183 8.86 14.41 7.80
CA PRO A 183 9.92 15.22 8.37
C PRO A 183 11.19 15.16 7.50
N MET A 184 12.10 16.12 7.69
CA MET A 184 13.35 16.17 6.90
C MET A 184 14.23 14.92 7.07
N ALA A 185 14.16 14.25 8.23
CA ALA A 185 14.87 13.00 8.48
C ALA A 185 14.49 11.90 7.46
N ALA A 186 13.26 11.90 6.95
CA ALA A 186 12.83 10.96 5.92
C ALA A 186 13.54 11.13 4.57
N ARG A 187 14.25 12.25 4.34
CA ARG A 187 15.06 12.47 3.12
C ARG A 187 16.42 11.79 3.17
N LEU A 188 16.84 11.28 4.33
CA LEU A 188 18.14 10.62 4.47
C LEU A 188 18.16 9.31 3.65
N PRO A 189 19.27 8.99 2.93
CA PRO A 189 19.33 7.84 2.05
C PRO A 189 18.93 6.50 2.64
N PHE A 190 19.28 6.25 3.90
CA PHE A 190 18.91 5.02 4.58
C PHE A 190 17.43 4.98 4.97
N VAL A 191 16.82 6.14 5.29
CA VAL A 191 15.41 6.21 5.68
C VAL A 191 14.49 6.09 4.47
N TYR A 192 14.72 6.87 3.40
CA TYR A 192 13.82 6.79 2.23
C TYR A 192 13.89 5.42 1.54
N ARG A 193 15.05 4.74 1.57
CA ARG A 193 15.20 3.38 1.03
C ARG A 193 14.40 2.37 1.84
N GLU A 194 14.42 2.47 3.17
CA GLU A 194 13.57 1.66 4.04
C GLU A 194 12.09 1.90 3.76
N LEU A 195 11.66 3.17 3.63
CA LEU A 195 10.27 3.52 3.32
C LEU A 195 9.83 3.01 1.95
N GLU A 196 10.64 3.23 0.92
CA GLU A 196 10.37 2.76 -0.44
C GLU A 196 10.23 1.23 -0.48
N LYS A 197 11.11 0.51 0.23
CA LYS A 197 11.06 -0.96 0.31
C LYS A 197 9.81 -1.43 1.06
N PHE A 198 9.48 -0.82 2.20
CA PHE A 198 8.31 -1.16 3.01
C PHE A 198 7.01 -1.08 2.19
N PHE A 199 6.75 0.05 1.55
CA PHE A 199 5.52 0.22 0.76
C PHE A 199 5.48 -0.65 -0.50
N LYS A 200 6.64 -0.93 -1.13
CA LYS A 200 6.71 -1.88 -2.25
C LYS A 200 6.38 -3.31 -1.83
N GLU A 201 6.85 -3.75 -0.66
CA GLU A 201 6.62 -5.12 -0.18
C GLU A 201 5.16 -5.40 0.21
N ARG A 202 4.42 -4.36 0.64
CA ARG A 202 2.98 -4.43 0.95
C ARG A 202 2.08 -4.30 -0.31
N GLY A 203 2.64 -4.08 -1.50
CA GLY A 203 1.86 -3.95 -2.75
C GLY A 203 1.10 -2.63 -2.92
N ALA A 204 1.08 -1.76 -1.90
CA ALA A 204 0.48 -0.43 -1.93
C ALA A 204 1.54 0.65 -2.23
N TYR A 205 1.92 0.80 -3.50
CA TYR A 205 2.98 1.74 -3.87
C TYR A 205 2.60 2.66 -5.05
N HIS A 206 2.07 3.84 -4.71
CA HIS A 206 1.96 4.96 -5.65
C HIS A 206 3.04 6.02 -5.40
N GLU A 207 3.80 6.40 -6.44
CA GLU A 207 4.83 7.45 -6.36
C GLU A 207 4.26 8.88 -6.44
N ASP A 208 3.02 8.98 -6.91
CA ASP A 208 2.22 10.19 -7.00
C ASP A 208 0.78 9.91 -6.55
N MET A 209 0.09 10.91 -6.03
CA MET A 209 -1.31 10.77 -5.60
C MET A 209 -2.18 10.43 -6.82
N PRO A 210 -2.93 9.31 -6.79
CA PRO A 210 -3.85 8.98 -7.86
C PRO A 210 -4.91 10.07 -8.07
N ASP A 211 -5.13 10.43 -9.33
CA ASP A 211 -6.23 11.30 -9.70
C ASP A 211 -7.56 10.66 -9.28
N GLY A 212 -8.42 11.45 -8.63
CA GLY A 212 -9.71 10.97 -8.14
C GLY A 212 -9.69 10.22 -6.82
N ALA A 213 -8.54 10.11 -6.14
CA ALA A 213 -8.38 9.43 -4.84
C ALA A 213 -9.53 9.74 -3.86
N GLU A 214 -9.78 11.03 -3.57
CA GLU A 214 -10.84 11.46 -2.66
C GLU A 214 -12.24 11.02 -3.13
N LYS A 215 -12.53 11.16 -4.42
CA LYS A 215 -13.83 10.80 -5.00
C LYS A 215 -14.06 9.30 -4.90
N GLU A 216 -13.08 8.49 -5.27
CA GLU A 216 -13.20 7.03 -5.21
C GLU A 216 -13.17 6.51 -3.77
N TYR A 217 -12.53 7.21 -2.83
CA TYR A 217 -12.63 6.92 -1.41
C TYR A 217 -14.06 7.08 -0.91
N ARG A 218 -14.69 8.21 -1.23
CA ARG A 218 -16.12 8.43 -0.91
C ARG A 218 -17.00 7.35 -1.56
N ASN A 219 -16.78 7.02 -2.84
CA ASN A 219 -17.50 5.95 -3.52
C ASN A 219 -17.34 4.59 -2.84
N SER A 220 -16.14 4.28 -2.36
CA SER A 220 -15.84 3.01 -1.69
C SER A 220 -16.53 2.92 -0.33
N LEU A 221 -16.65 4.03 0.40
CA LEU A 221 -17.47 4.10 1.62
C LEU A 221 -18.96 3.84 1.34
N TYR A 222 -19.50 4.35 0.21
CA TYR A 222 -20.87 4.06 -0.20
C TYR A 222 -21.07 2.59 -0.57
N LEU A 223 -20.17 2.03 -1.40
CA LEU A 223 -20.27 0.65 -1.89
C LEU A 223 -20.07 -0.39 -0.79
N GLY A 224 -19.25 -0.09 0.22
CA GLY A 224 -19.09 -0.94 1.40
C GLY A 224 -20.32 -0.98 2.31
N GLY A 225 -21.41 -0.25 2.01
CA GLY A 225 -22.60 -0.18 2.85
C GLY A 225 -22.43 0.68 4.10
N ASN A 226 -21.35 1.47 4.16
CA ASN A 226 -20.79 1.95 5.43
C ASN A 226 -20.90 3.46 5.66
N PHE A 227 -21.79 4.15 4.95
CA PHE A 227 -21.93 5.61 5.11
C PHE A 227 -22.37 6.02 6.53
N THR A 228 -22.94 5.09 7.30
CA THR A 228 -23.38 5.28 8.68
C THR A 228 -22.37 4.82 9.72
N HIS A 229 -21.35 4.05 9.34
CA HIS A 229 -20.35 3.52 10.26
C HIS A 229 -19.24 4.54 10.48
N SER A 230 -18.78 4.65 11.73
CA SER A 230 -17.59 5.44 12.02
C SER A 230 -16.38 4.79 11.34
N LEU A 231 -15.40 5.57 10.85
CA LEU A 231 -14.19 5.01 10.21
C LEU A 231 -13.46 4.00 11.14
N SER A 232 -13.64 4.12 12.46
CA SER A 232 -13.13 3.18 13.47
C SER A 232 -13.79 1.79 13.47
N GLU A 233 -14.96 1.62 12.86
CA GLU A 233 -15.69 0.33 12.78
C GLU A 233 -15.47 -0.37 11.43
N LEU A 234 -14.72 0.25 10.52
CA LEU A 234 -14.53 -0.28 9.17
C LEU A 234 -13.35 -1.24 9.10
N ASN A 235 -13.52 -2.32 8.33
CA ASN A 235 -12.39 -3.09 7.83
C ASN A 235 -11.65 -2.23 6.77
N TRP A 236 -10.51 -1.68 7.18
CA TRP A 236 -9.72 -0.77 6.34
C TRP A 236 -9.08 -1.47 5.15
N ALA A 237 -8.67 -2.74 5.28
CA ALA A 237 -8.13 -3.53 4.19
C ALA A 237 -9.17 -3.72 3.07
N HIS A 238 -10.40 -4.07 3.44
CA HIS A 238 -11.49 -4.19 2.46
C HIS A 238 -11.84 -2.84 1.81
N LEU A 239 -11.92 -1.77 2.61
CA LEU A 239 -12.11 -0.41 2.09
C LEU A 239 -11.01 -0.03 1.09
N ARG A 240 -9.76 -0.38 1.41
CA ARG A 240 -8.61 -0.14 0.54
C ARG A 240 -8.73 -0.92 -0.76
N TYR A 241 -9.08 -2.20 -0.72
CA TYR A 241 -9.31 -3.01 -1.91
C TYR A 241 -10.36 -2.37 -2.83
N LEU A 242 -11.52 -1.97 -2.27
CA LEU A 242 -12.58 -1.32 -3.04
C LEU A 242 -12.09 -0.01 -3.69
N TRP A 243 -11.29 0.77 -2.96
CA TRP A 243 -10.69 2.00 -3.48
C TRP A 243 -9.77 1.73 -4.67
N GLU A 244 -8.84 0.77 -4.56
CA GLU A 244 -7.95 0.37 -5.65
C GLU A 244 -8.75 -0.06 -6.89
N LYS A 245 -9.75 -0.90 -6.67
CA LYS A 245 -10.63 -1.41 -7.72
C LYS A 245 -11.37 -0.28 -8.45
N ASN A 246 -11.88 0.69 -7.69
CA ASN A 246 -12.64 1.82 -8.22
C ASN A 246 -11.75 2.78 -9.02
N ILE A 247 -10.56 3.08 -8.49
CA ILE A 247 -9.55 3.89 -9.19
C ILE A 247 -9.20 3.26 -10.55
N LEU A 248 -8.96 1.95 -10.60
CA LEU A 248 -8.64 1.24 -11.84
C LEU A 248 -9.82 1.20 -12.82
N ASN A 249 -11.03 0.92 -12.33
CA ASN A 249 -12.24 0.86 -13.15
C ASN A 249 -12.60 2.21 -13.77
N ASN A 250 -12.35 3.30 -13.05
CA ASN A 250 -12.68 4.66 -13.44
C ASN A 250 -11.48 5.44 -13.98
N SER A 251 -10.34 4.79 -14.21
CA SER A 251 -9.11 5.39 -14.74
C SER A 251 -9.31 6.26 -15.99
N SER A 252 -10.30 5.94 -16.84
CA SER A 252 -10.63 6.75 -18.03
C SER A 252 -11.19 8.13 -17.71
N ASN A 253 -11.69 8.36 -16.49
CA ASN A 253 -12.25 9.62 -16.04
C ASN A 253 -11.17 10.60 -15.53
N TYR A 254 -9.91 10.15 -15.48
CA TYR A 254 -8.81 10.85 -14.84
C TYR A 254 -7.74 11.26 -15.87
N ALA A 255 -7.13 12.43 -15.65
CA ALA A 255 -6.28 13.09 -16.65
C ALA A 255 -4.88 12.47 -16.67
N ASP A 256 -4.34 12.20 -15.49
CA ASP A 256 -3.21 11.32 -15.32
C ASP A 256 -3.77 9.91 -15.28
N LYS A 257 -3.83 9.28 -16.46
CA LYS A 257 -4.01 7.83 -16.51
C LYS A 257 -2.92 7.27 -15.60
N ILE A 258 -3.30 6.67 -14.46
CA ILE A 258 -2.46 5.62 -13.89
C ILE A 258 -2.15 4.76 -15.10
N ALA A 259 -0.87 4.68 -15.46
CA ALA A 259 -0.45 3.96 -16.64
C ALA A 259 -0.74 2.48 -16.36
N THR A 260 -2.00 2.09 -16.45
CA THR A 260 -2.44 0.72 -16.29
C THR A 260 -1.91 0.03 -17.52
N PRO A 261 -0.94 -0.88 -17.38
CA PRO A 261 -0.63 -1.76 -18.49
C PRO A 261 -1.95 -2.38 -18.93
N ASN A 262 -2.16 -2.49 -20.24
CA ASN A 262 -3.27 -3.27 -20.76
C ASN A 262 -3.00 -4.71 -20.33
N TYR A 263 -3.48 -5.13 -19.16
CA TYR A 263 -3.24 -6.49 -18.70
C TYR A 263 -3.75 -7.47 -19.75
N VAL A 264 -2.82 -8.30 -20.21
CA VAL A 264 -3.05 -9.43 -21.08
C VAL A 264 -2.92 -10.67 -20.20
N PRO A 265 -3.96 -11.51 -20.06
CA PRO A 265 -3.92 -12.63 -19.12
C PRO A 265 -2.88 -13.71 -19.45
N VAL A 266 -2.51 -13.85 -20.72
CA VAL A 266 -1.54 -14.82 -21.23
C VAL A 266 -0.51 -14.05 -22.04
N LEU A 267 0.77 -14.30 -21.78
CA LEU A 267 1.90 -13.69 -22.47
C LEU A 267 2.16 -14.37 -23.82
N ASP A 268 3.01 -13.76 -24.64
CA ASP A 268 3.35 -14.28 -25.98
C ASP A 268 4.01 -15.67 -25.93
N ASP A 269 4.62 -16.04 -24.80
CA ASP A 269 5.22 -17.36 -24.55
C ASP A 269 4.21 -18.43 -24.08
N GLY A 270 2.92 -18.06 -23.97
CA GLY A 270 1.84 -18.95 -23.52
C GLY A 270 1.71 -19.07 -22.01
N SER A 271 2.57 -18.44 -21.21
CA SER A 271 2.45 -18.44 -19.75
C SER A 271 1.42 -17.42 -19.25
N ILE A 272 0.82 -17.68 -18.09
CA ILE A 272 -0.08 -16.71 -17.45
C ILE A 272 0.70 -15.45 -17.03
N ASN A 273 0.07 -14.30 -17.19
CA ASN A 273 0.64 -13.05 -16.71
C ASN A 273 0.52 -12.96 -15.18
N LYS A 274 1.67 -12.87 -14.52
CA LYS A 274 1.82 -12.82 -13.06
C LYS A 274 1.26 -11.57 -12.40
N GLU A 275 0.91 -10.53 -13.16
CA GLU A 275 0.29 -9.31 -12.62
C GLU A 275 -0.98 -9.60 -11.79
N ILE A 276 -1.69 -10.70 -12.06
CA ILE A 276 -2.85 -11.11 -11.27
C ILE A 276 -2.50 -11.41 -9.80
N PHE A 277 -1.27 -11.86 -9.54
CA PHE A 277 -0.77 -12.15 -8.21
C PHE A 277 -0.12 -10.93 -7.55
N GLU A 278 0.19 -9.89 -8.32
CA GLU A 278 1.02 -8.76 -7.86
C GLU A 278 0.20 -7.51 -7.53
N ARG A 279 -0.92 -7.28 -8.23
CA ARG A 279 -1.74 -6.07 -8.06
C ARG A 279 -3.23 -6.36 -8.17
N VAL A 280 -4.06 -5.40 -7.74
CA VAL A 280 -5.49 -5.41 -8.02
C VAL A 280 -5.72 -5.25 -9.53
N LEU A 281 -6.61 -6.07 -10.10
CA LEU A 281 -7.06 -5.96 -11.48
C LEU A 281 -8.42 -5.26 -11.54
N SER A 282 -8.65 -4.44 -12.57
CA SER A 282 -9.97 -3.88 -12.88
C SER A 282 -10.98 -4.96 -13.28
N LYS A 283 -12.27 -4.63 -13.27
CA LYS A 283 -13.34 -5.54 -13.71
C LYS A 283 -13.17 -5.97 -15.16
N LYS A 284 -12.69 -5.07 -16.03
CA LYS A 284 -12.42 -5.37 -17.45
C LYS A 284 -11.29 -6.38 -17.60
N GLU A 285 -10.24 -6.25 -16.79
CA GLU A 285 -9.08 -7.16 -16.80
C GLU A 285 -9.46 -8.55 -16.29
N ILE A 286 -10.20 -8.63 -15.17
CA ILE A 286 -10.76 -9.90 -14.66
C ILE A 286 -11.64 -10.57 -15.72
N ASN A 287 -12.49 -9.80 -16.41
CA ASN A 287 -13.36 -10.35 -17.46
C ASN A 287 -12.56 -10.91 -18.66
N ARG A 288 -11.39 -10.35 -18.98
CA ARG A 288 -10.53 -10.91 -20.03
C ARG A 288 -10.03 -12.31 -19.65
N THR A 289 -9.56 -12.48 -18.41
CA THR A 289 -9.12 -13.80 -17.90
C THR A 289 -10.29 -14.78 -17.86
N TYR A 290 -11.45 -14.35 -17.37
CA TYR A 290 -12.67 -15.15 -17.35
C TYR A 290 -13.05 -15.69 -18.74
N GLU A 291 -12.98 -14.86 -19.79
CA GLU A 291 -13.30 -15.30 -21.15
C GLU A 291 -12.34 -16.39 -21.68
N LEU A 292 -11.06 -16.36 -21.28
CA LEU A 292 -10.10 -17.41 -21.63
C LEU A 292 -10.38 -18.71 -20.88
N LEU A 293 -10.68 -18.63 -19.58
CA LEU A 293 -11.09 -19.77 -18.75
C LEU A 293 -12.35 -20.44 -19.34
N LYS A 294 -13.34 -19.62 -19.71
CA LYS A 294 -14.60 -20.09 -20.30
C LYS A 294 -14.40 -20.84 -21.61
N ARG A 295 -13.38 -20.46 -22.40
CA ARG A 295 -12.99 -21.11 -23.66
C ARG A 295 -12.05 -22.31 -23.46
N GLY A 296 -11.63 -22.60 -22.23
CA GLY A 296 -10.66 -23.66 -21.92
C GLY A 296 -9.25 -23.37 -22.44
N GLN A 297 -8.90 -22.09 -22.62
CA GLN A 297 -7.57 -21.69 -23.11
C GLN A 297 -6.52 -21.62 -21.99
N VAL A 298 -6.98 -21.49 -20.75
CA VAL A 298 -6.20 -21.54 -19.51
C VAL A 298 -7.00 -22.31 -18.46
N ALA A 299 -6.33 -22.96 -17.51
CA ALA A 299 -7.00 -23.67 -16.42
C ALA A 299 -7.22 -22.75 -15.21
N ILE A 300 -8.30 -22.99 -14.44
CA ILE A 300 -8.55 -22.19 -13.23
C ILE A 300 -7.50 -22.48 -12.15
N SER A 301 -7.02 -23.73 -12.04
CA SER A 301 -5.94 -24.13 -11.12
C SER A 301 -4.69 -23.26 -11.21
N GLU A 302 -4.38 -22.71 -12.38
CA GLU A 302 -3.24 -21.80 -12.58
C GLU A 302 -3.38 -20.49 -11.77
N TYR A 303 -4.58 -20.17 -11.27
CA TYR A 303 -4.89 -18.95 -10.50
C TYR A 303 -5.26 -19.21 -9.04
N LEU A 304 -5.27 -20.49 -8.60
CA LEU A 304 -5.77 -20.91 -7.28
C LEU A 304 -4.66 -21.18 -6.25
N ASP A 305 -3.39 -20.94 -6.59
CA ASP A 305 -2.32 -21.00 -5.60
C ASP A 305 -2.31 -19.75 -4.72
N PHE A 306 -2.82 -19.89 -3.49
CA PHE A 306 -2.83 -18.82 -2.49
C PHE A 306 -1.44 -18.22 -2.24
N LYS A 307 -0.38 -19.04 -2.25
CA LYS A 307 1.00 -18.61 -1.97
C LYS A 307 1.63 -17.80 -3.10
N SER A 308 1.05 -17.85 -4.29
CA SER A 308 1.53 -17.06 -5.42
C SER A 308 1.22 -15.57 -5.27
N TYR A 309 0.13 -15.21 -4.57
CA TYR A 309 -0.30 -13.83 -4.34
C TYR A 309 0.68 -13.06 -3.44
N LYS A 310 1.05 -11.85 -3.88
CA LYS A 310 2.10 -11.03 -3.25
C LYS A 310 1.60 -10.10 -2.15
N ASN A 311 0.29 -9.85 -2.10
CA ASN A 311 -0.39 -9.03 -1.10
C ASN A 311 -1.87 -9.45 -1.00
N GLU A 312 -2.49 -9.09 0.10
CA GLU A 312 -3.90 -9.33 0.44
C GLU A 312 -4.88 -8.80 -0.62
N PHE A 313 -4.57 -7.66 -1.24
CA PHE A 313 -5.47 -7.05 -2.22
C PHE A 313 -5.49 -7.83 -3.55
N SER A 314 -4.37 -8.46 -3.94
CA SER A 314 -4.32 -9.26 -5.16
C SER A 314 -5.03 -10.61 -5.01
N VAL A 315 -5.09 -11.20 -3.82
CA VAL A 315 -5.88 -12.43 -3.53
C VAL A 315 -7.34 -12.27 -3.95
N CYS A 316 -7.90 -11.06 -3.77
CA CYS A 316 -9.25 -10.73 -4.17
C CYS A 316 -9.51 -10.92 -5.68
N ASN A 317 -8.48 -10.91 -6.53
CA ASN A 317 -8.63 -11.22 -7.96
C ASN A 317 -9.06 -12.68 -8.19
N GLY A 318 -8.49 -13.63 -7.44
CA GLY A 318 -8.85 -15.05 -7.53
C GLY A 318 -10.30 -15.29 -7.13
N ILE A 319 -10.76 -14.64 -6.06
CA ILE A 319 -12.15 -14.70 -5.60
C ILE A 319 -13.10 -14.12 -6.67
N GLU A 320 -12.75 -12.97 -7.26
CA GLU A 320 -13.54 -12.36 -8.33
C GLU A 320 -13.62 -13.25 -9.58
N LEU A 321 -12.54 -13.98 -9.93
CA LEU A 321 -12.58 -14.96 -11.02
C LEU A 321 -13.51 -16.13 -10.72
N LEU A 322 -13.43 -16.71 -9.52
CA LEU A 322 -14.31 -17.79 -9.09
C LEU A 322 -15.78 -17.35 -9.04
N ARG A 323 -16.03 -16.13 -8.60
CA ARG A 323 -17.35 -15.49 -8.62
C ARG A 323 -17.88 -15.36 -10.06
N ALA A 324 -17.03 -14.94 -11.00
CA ALA A 324 -17.41 -14.80 -12.40
C ALA A 324 -17.67 -16.15 -13.10
N LEU A 325 -16.91 -17.19 -12.75
CA LEU A 325 -17.10 -18.55 -13.25
C LEU A 325 -18.44 -19.15 -12.81
N GLY A 326 -18.77 -18.99 -11.53
CA GLY A 326 -19.98 -19.54 -10.92
C GLY A 326 -20.00 -21.07 -10.85
N HIS A 327 -20.93 -21.61 -10.09
CA HIS A 327 -21.12 -23.05 -9.94
C HIS A 327 -21.74 -23.66 -11.22
N PRO A 328 -21.32 -24.86 -11.69
CA PRO A 328 -20.35 -25.78 -11.10
C PRO A 328 -18.87 -25.53 -11.44
N LYS A 329 -18.57 -24.56 -12.30
CA LYS A 329 -17.21 -24.36 -12.83
C LYS A 329 -16.21 -23.83 -11.80
N ASN A 330 -16.69 -23.17 -10.76
CA ASN A 330 -15.86 -22.65 -9.67
C ASN A 330 -15.61 -23.67 -8.54
N LEU A 331 -16.13 -24.90 -8.64
CA LEU A 331 -16.00 -25.91 -7.59
C LEU A 331 -14.52 -26.24 -7.27
N GLU A 332 -13.67 -26.28 -8.30
CA GLU A 332 -12.22 -26.50 -8.18
C GLU A 332 -11.53 -25.46 -7.27
N GLY A 333 -12.12 -24.27 -7.12
CA GLY A 333 -11.59 -23.21 -6.27
C GLY A 333 -12.07 -23.23 -4.82
N ILE A 334 -12.83 -24.24 -4.39
CA ILE A 334 -13.37 -24.26 -3.02
C ILE A 334 -12.27 -24.24 -1.97
N ASP A 335 -11.19 -25.01 -2.15
CA ASP A 335 -10.08 -25.06 -1.19
C ASP A 335 -9.35 -23.71 -1.09
N PHE A 336 -9.13 -23.03 -2.23
CA PHE A 336 -8.60 -21.66 -2.24
C PHE A 336 -9.48 -20.68 -1.45
N LEU A 337 -10.81 -20.81 -1.52
CA LEU A 337 -11.71 -19.96 -0.73
C LEU A 337 -11.65 -20.27 0.76
N PHE A 338 -11.42 -21.53 1.15
CA PHE A 338 -11.15 -21.87 2.55
C PHE A 338 -9.80 -21.32 3.00
N ASP A 339 -8.77 -21.32 2.15
CA ASP A 339 -7.48 -20.66 2.44
C ASP A 339 -7.63 -19.17 2.69
N CYS A 340 -8.59 -18.53 2.02
CA CYS A 340 -8.98 -17.15 2.29
C CYS A 340 -9.70 -16.91 3.63
N LEU A 341 -9.96 -17.96 4.44
CA LEU A 341 -10.55 -17.84 5.79
C LEU A 341 -9.51 -17.82 6.92
N CYS A 342 -8.22 -17.66 6.60
CA CYS A 342 -7.15 -17.68 7.59
C CYS A 342 -7.04 -16.41 8.45
N ASP A 343 -7.64 -15.29 8.04
CA ASP A 343 -7.60 -14.03 8.80
C ASP A 343 -8.86 -13.20 8.52
N VAL A 344 -9.58 -12.84 9.57
CA VAL A 344 -10.86 -12.10 9.51
C VAL A 344 -10.70 -10.64 9.10
N ASP A 345 -9.53 -10.06 9.33
CA ASP A 345 -9.26 -8.65 9.09
C ASP A 345 -8.74 -8.39 7.67
N GLU A 346 -8.51 -9.43 6.89
CA GLU A 346 -7.98 -9.31 5.54
C GLU A 346 -9.04 -8.90 4.51
N ALA A 347 -8.59 -8.19 3.47
CA ALA A 347 -9.48 -7.63 2.44
C ALA A 347 -10.35 -8.69 1.74
N PHE A 348 -9.83 -9.91 1.64
CA PHE A 348 -10.42 -11.04 0.93
C PHE A 348 -11.39 -11.88 1.79
N PHE A 349 -11.35 -11.78 3.12
CA PHE A 349 -12.07 -12.68 4.03
C PHE A 349 -13.57 -12.71 3.79
N LEU A 350 -14.23 -11.56 3.93
CA LEU A 350 -15.68 -11.47 3.71
C LEU A 350 -16.06 -11.78 2.26
N MET A 351 -15.18 -11.46 1.30
CA MET A 351 -15.41 -11.80 -0.10
C MET A 351 -15.45 -13.32 -0.33
N ALA A 352 -14.57 -14.06 0.35
CA ALA A 352 -14.54 -15.52 0.30
C ALA A 352 -15.76 -16.12 1.01
N VAL A 353 -16.11 -15.63 2.21
CA VAL A 353 -17.32 -16.04 2.93
C VAL A 353 -18.57 -15.87 2.06
N ASP A 354 -18.73 -14.69 1.46
CA ASP A 354 -19.91 -14.39 0.63
C ASP A 354 -19.96 -15.24 -0.63
N LEU A 355 -18.81 -15.59 -1.22
CA LEU A 355 -18.78 -16.51 -2.35
C LEU A 355 -19.08 -17.95 -1.91
N LEU A 356 -18.49 -18.43 -0.81
CA LEU A 356 -18.77 -19.75 -0.26
C LEU A 356 -20.26 -19.93 0.05
N LYS A 357 -20.95 -18.90 0.53
CA LYS A 357 -22.42 -18.91 0.74
C LYS A 357 -23.25 -19.30 -0.51
N THR A 358 -22.66 -19.22 -1.70
CA THR A 358 -23.33 -19.55 -2.97
C THR A 358 -23.13 -21.00 -3.43
N TYR A 359 -22.20 -21.75 -2.83
CA TYR A 359 -21.88 -23.14 -3.23
C TYR A 359 -22.99 -24.11 -2.84
N PRO A 360 -23.05 -25.36 -3.33
CA PRO A 360 -23.98 -26.36 -2.80
C PRO A 360 -23.78 -26.60 -1.30
N ARG A 361 -24.85 -26.93 -0.59
CA ARG A 361 -24.79 -27.16 0.87
C ARG A 361 -23.84 -28.31 1.22
N ALA A 362 -23.92 -29.43 0.49
CA ALA A 362 -23.11 -30.62 0.74
C ALA A 362 -21.60 -30.29 0.67
N ASP A 363 -21.16 -29.69 -0.44
CA ASP A 363 -19.75 -29.34 -0.67
C ASP A 363 -19.19 -28.42 0.43
N ARG A 364 -20.00 -27.46 0.91
CA ARG A 364 -19.61 -26.54 1.98
C ARG A 364 -19.49 -27.22 3.33
N GLU A 365 -20.49 -28.02 3.71
CA GLU A 365 -20.52 -28.68 5.02
C GLU A 365 -19.36 -29.68 5.15
N GLU A 366 -19.10 -30.45 4.09
CA GLU A 366 -17.94 -31.35 4.02
C GLU A 366 -16.63 -30.58 4.23
N LYS A 367 -16.43 -29.49 3.50
CA LYS A 367 -15.20 -28.68 3.61
C LYS A 367 -15.06 -27.96 4.95
N ILE A 368 -16.16 -27.59 5.59
CA ILE A 368 -16.15 -27.04 6.96
C ILE A 368 -15.60 -28.08 7.93
N GLU A 369 -16.10 -29.32 7.90
CA GLU A 369 -15.62 -30.39 8.78
C GLU A 369 -14.13 -30.68 8.55
N GLU A 370 -13.71 -30.81 7.29
CA GLU A 370 -12.30 -31.05 6.92
C GLU A 370 -11.37 -29.95 7.46
N ASN A 371 -11.70 -28.68 7.19
CA ASN A 371 -10.86 -27.55 7.58
C ASN A 371 -10.91 -27.29 9.09
N ALA A 372 -12.05 -27.48 9.75
CA ALA A 372 -12.16 -27.34 11.20
C ALA A 372 -11.29 -28.38 11.93
N LYS A 373 -11.32 -29.64 11.45
CA LYS A 373 -10.48 -30.71 11.97
C LYS A 373 -9.00 -30.41 11.78
N LEU A 374 -8.60 -30.09 10.56
CA LEU A 374 -7.21 -29.78 10.25
C LEU A 374 -6.68 -28.60 11.08
N ALA A 375 -7.46 -27.52 11.17
CA ALA A 375 -7.05 -26.32 11.91
C ALA A 375 -6.91 -26.61 13.42
N PHE A 376 -7.84 -27.36 14.00
CA PHE A 376 -7.75 -27.75 15.42
C PHE A 376 -6.54 -28.65 15.69
N GLU A 377 -6.34 -29.70 14.89
CA GLU A 377 -5.24 -30.66 15.06
C GLU A 377 -3.86 -30.03 14.86
N THR A 378 -3.76 -29.02 14.00
CA THR A 378 -2.51 -28.27 13.74
C THR A 378 -2.31 -27.07 14.67
N GLY A 379 -3.33 -26.73 15.48
CA GLY A 379 -3.29 -25.56 16.36
C GLY A 379 -3.42 -24.22 15.63
N ASP A 380 -3.93 -24.21 14.40
CA ASP A 380 -4.19 -22.99 13.62
C ASP A 380 -5.48 -22.32 14.10
N VAL A 381 -5.35 -21.49 15.13
CA VAL A 381 -6.47 -20.80 15.78
C VAL A 381 -7.19 -19.85 14.83
N LEU A 382 -6.46 -19.17 13.93
CA LEU A 382 -7.05 -18.16 13.05
C LEU A 382 -7.87 -18.81 11.94
N LYS A 383 -7.32 -19.85 11.30
CA LYS A 383 -8.08 -20.66 10.33
C LYS A 383 -9.31 -21.28 10.97
N LEU A 384 -9.19 -21.81 12.20
CA LEU A 384 -10.32 -22.38 12.92
C LEU A 384 -11.41 -21.32 13.18
N ALA A 385 -11.03 -20.12 13.65
CA ALA A 385 -11.96 -19.02 13.87
C ALA A 385 -12.70 -18.61 12.58
N GLY A 386 -11.98 -18.51 11.46
CA GLY A 386 -12.59 -18.19 10.16
C GLY A 386 -13.56 -19.27 9.65
N VAL A 387 -13.25 -20.54 9.85
CA VAL A 387 -14.14 -21.66 9.52
C VAL A 387 -15.38 -21.65 10.41
N LEU A 388 -15.23 -21.41 11.72
CA LEU A 388 -16.35 -21.26 12.66
C LEU A 388 -17.25 -20.07 12.32
N TYR A 389 -16.64 -18.94 11.91
CA TYR A 389 -17.38 -17.79 11.43
C TYR A 389 -18.26 -18.17 10.22
N LEU A 390 -17.69 -18.86 9.22
CA LEU A 390 -18.45 -19.34 8.07
C LEU A 390 -19.57 -20.30 8.49
N SER A 391 -19.29 -21.25 9.39
CA SER A 391 -20.28 -22.21 9.91
C SER A 391 -21.48 -21.49 10.52
N LYS A 392 -21.22 -20.47 11.34
CA LYS A 392 -22.27 -19.63 11.95
C LYS A 392 -23.05 -18.84 10.90
N GLN A 393 -22.39 -18.29 9.89
CA GLN A 393 -23.05 -17.57 8.79
C GLN A 393 -23.97 -18.46 7.95
N LEU A 394 -23.76 -19.78 7.98
CA LEU A 394 -24.54 -20.78 7.26
C LEU A 394 -25.60 -21.48 8.13
N ASP A 395 -25.68 -21.14 9.42
CA ASP A 395 -26.50 -21.86 10.40
C ASP A 395 -26.18 -23.38 10.41
N TYR A 396 -24.89 -23.70 10.27
CA TYR A 396 -24.37 -25.06 10.32
C TYR A 396 -23.68 -25.31 11.66
N ASP A 397 -24.11 -26.36 12.37
CA ASP A 397 -23.49 -26.83 13.61
C ASP A 397 -22.43 -27.88 13.25
N CYS A 398 -21.16 -27.46 13.26
CA CYS A 398 -20.03 -28.31 12.89
C CYS A 398 -19.89 -29.47 13.89
N LYS A 399 -20.03 -30.71 13.38
CA LYS A 399 -20.07 -31.93 14.19
C LYS A 399 -18.77 -32.16 14.93
N TYR A 400 -17.64 -31.95 14.27
CA TYR A 400 -16.33 -32.10 14.88
C TYR A 400 -16.13 -31.18 16.09
N ILE A 401 -16.54 -29.91 15.96
CA ILE A 401 -16.41 -28.92 17.06
C ILE A 401 -17.37 -29.24 18.20
N LYS A 402 -18.57 -29.73 17.88
CA LYS A 402 -19.51 -30.21 18.89
C LYS A 402 -18.94 -31.38 19.68
N GLN A 403 -18.33 -32.35 19.02
CA GLN A 403 -17.66 -33.48 19.68
C GLN A 403 -16.55 -33.01 20.60
N ILE A 404 -15.68 -32.10 20.15
CA ILE A 404 -14.62 -31.53 21.01
C ILE A 404 -15.21 -30.82 22.23
N ARG A 405 -16.27 -30.02 22.05
CA ARG A 405 -16.93 -29.31 23.16
C ARG A 405 -17.54 -30.28 24.18
N GLU A 406 -18.16 -31.35 23.70
CA GLU A 406 -18.73 -32.41 24.54
C GLU A 406 -17.62 -33.16 25.30
N GLU A 407 -16.53 -33.55 24.63
CA GLU A 407 -15.36 -34.18 25.25
C GLU A 407 -14.68 -33.27 26.28
N GLN A 408 -14.58 -31.97 26.01
CA GLN A 408 -14.03 -30.99 26.95
C GLN A 408 -14.95 -30.76 28.16
N ALA A 409 -16.27 -30.75 27.96
CA ALA A 409 -17.24 -30.63 29.06
C ALA A 409 -17.25 -31.88 29.95
N GLU A 410 -17.16 -33.06 29.34
CA GLU A 410 -17.01 -34.32 30.08
C GLU A 410 -15.69 -34.35 30.84
N ASN A 411 -14.57 -33.99 30.21
CA ASN A 411 -13.27 -33.92 30.88
C ASN A 411 -13.21 -32.84 31.98
N ALA A 412 -13.88 -31.70 31.82
CA ALA A 412 -13.99 -30.68 32.86
C ALA A 412 -14.85 -31.15 34.04
N SER A 413 -15.93 -31.90 33.78
CA SER A 413 -16.76 -32.51 34.82
C SER A 413 -16.03 -33.65 35.57
N VAL A 414 -15.07 -34.31 34.91
CA VAL A 414 -14.18 -35.30 35.53
C VAL A 414 -13.04 -34.60 36.29
N GLU A 415 -12.46 -33.51 35.79
CA GLU A 415 -11.44 -32.71 36.48
C GLU A 415 -11.96 -32.02 37.74
N GLU A 416 -13.22 -31.57 37.79
CA GLU A 416 -13.86 -31.10 39.03
C GLU A 416 -14.03 -32.22 40.07
N ALA A 417 -14.10 -33.48 39.62
CA ALA A 417 -14.10 -34.65 40.50
C ALA A 417 -12.67 -35.10 40.91
N THR A 418 -11.62 -34.76 40.15
CA THR A 418 -10.23 -35.19 40.41
C THR A 418 -9.25 -34.09 40.84
N LYS A 419 -9.63 -32.81 40.92
CA LYS A 419 -8.79 -31.74 41.50
C LYS A 419 -8.80 -31.72 43.06
N LYS A 420 -8.52 -32.89 43.63
CA LYS A 420 -7.52 -33.09 44.70
C LYS A 420 -6.36 -33.92 44.11
N ALA A 421 -5.60 -33.36 43.18
CA ALA A 421 -4.17 -33.65 42.95
C ALA A 421 -3.74 -33.06 41.59
N ASP A 422 -2.81 -32.13 41.69
CA ASP A 422 -1.77 -31.75 40.74
C ASP A 422 -2.11 -31.13 39.36
N ASP A 423 -1.23 -30.19 39.04
CA ASP A 423 -1.28 -29.16 38.01
C ASP A 423 -1.05 -29.67 36.57
N ALA A 424 -1.34 -28.74 35.65
CA ALA A 424 -0.88 -28.65 34.25
C ALA A 424 -1.67 -29.43 33.18
N VAL A 425 -2.90 -28.96 32.91
CA VAL A 425 -3.49 -29.05 31.57
C VAL A 425 -3.84 -27.64 31.12
N LYS A 426 -3.26 -27.20 29.99
CA LYS A 426 -3.66 -25.96 29.31
C LYS A 426 -5.12 -26.08 28.92
N LYS A 427 -6.00 -25.38 29.66
CA LYS A 427 -7.39 -25.15 29.27
C LYS A 427 -7.41 -24.44 27.92
N PHE A 428 -8.08 -25.05 26.94
CA PHE A 428 -8.56 -24.34 25.75
C PHE A 428 -9.88 -23.67 26.13
N GLU A 429 -9.83 -22.41 26.57
CA GLU A 429 -11.02 -21.58 26.71
C GLU A 429 -11.22 -20.85 25.37
N LEU A 430 -12.16 -21.34 24.55
CA LEU A 430 -12.59 -20.64 23.34
C LEU A 430 -13.38 -19.40 23.77
N ASP A 431 -12.73 -18.25 23.77
CA ASP A 431 -13.38 -16.98 24.06
C ASP A 431 -14.27 -16.56 22.88
N GLU A 432 -15.59 -16.78 23.03
CA GLU A 432 -16.59 -16.40 22.04
C GLU A 432 -16.71 -14.87 21.84
N GLN A 433 -16.16 -14.04 22.75
CA GLN A 433 -16.02 -12.60 22.54
C GLN A 433 -14.74 -12.25 21.77
N ALA A 434 -13.66 -13.03 21.89
CA ALA A 434 -12.47 -12.90 21.05
C ALA A 434 -12.73 -13.24 19.58
N LEU A 435 -13.67 -14.16 19.32
CA LEU A 435 -14.25 -14.46 18.00
C LEU A 435 -14.91 -13.24 17.31
N PHE A 436 -15.20 -12.16 18.05
CA PHE A 436 -15.71 -10.89 17.53
C PHE A 436 -14.67 -9.75 17.56
N GLY A 437 -13.39 -10.10 17.68
CA GLY A 437 -12.28 -9.15 17.68
C GLY A 437 -12.01 -8.61 19.09
N SER A 438 -11.19 -9.34 19.86
CA SER A 438 -10.50 -8.79 21.01
C SER A 438 -8.99 -8.81 20.78
N GLY A 439 -8.42 -7.65 20.48
CA GLY A 439 -7.11 -7.16 20.93
C GLY A 439 -5.82 -7.90 20.59
N GLU A 440 -5.85 -9.18 20.21
CA GLU A 440 -4.64 -9.99 19.95
C GLU A 440 -4.85 -10.78 18.66
N VAL A 441 -4.26 -10.31 17.57
CA VAL A 441 -4.03 -11.12 16.36
C VAL A 441 -2.59 -10.91 15.90
N GLN A 442 -1.93 -12.03 15.67
CA GLN A 442 -0.54 -12.19 15.23
C GLN A 442 -0.41 -12.00 13.71
N GLU A 443 0.60 -11.22 13.32
CA GLU A 443 1.32 -11.10 12.04
C GLU A 443 0.72 -11.75 10.76
N PHE A 444 0.59 -10.93 9.72
CA PHE A 444 0.57 -11.36 8.32
C PHE A 444 1.83 -12.19 7.96
N ASN A 445 1.67 -13.48 7.64
CA ASN A 445 2.77 -14.35 7.17
C ASN A 445 2.50 -14.94 5.77
N PRO A 446 3.03 -14.32 4.69
CA PRO A 446 2.99 -14.87 3.34
C PRO A 446 3.91 -16.11 3.16
N THR A 447 4.55 -16.58 4.23
CA THR A 447 5.44 -17.74 4.35
C THR A 447 5.09 -18.63 5.55
N GLY A 448 3.82 -18.97 5.76
CA GLY A 448 3.37 -19.97 6.76
C GLY A 448 3.92 -21.41 6.60
N VAL A 449 5.08 -21.60 5.97
CA VAL A 449 5.90 -22.83 5.98
C VAL A 449 7.33 -22.56 6.49
N ALA A 450 7.67 -21.36 6.93
CA ALA A 450 9.04 -21.06 7.34
C ALA A 450 9.13 -20.37 8.70
N TYR A 451 8.49 -20.92 9.73
CA TYR A 451 8.93 -20.85 11.14
C TYR A 451 8.31 -22.01 11.94
N GLN A 452 8.71 -23.24 11.62
CA GLN A 452 8.98 -24.20 12.69
C GLN A 452 10.40 -23.89 13.15
N GLU A 453 10.56 -23.25 14.30
CA GLU A 453 11.75 -23.56 15.09
C GLU A 453 11.60 -25.03 15.50
N GLN A 454 12.45 -25.85 14.89
CA GLN A 454 12.80 -27.15 15.45
C GLN A 454 13.43 -26.90 16.81
N GLU A 455 12.82 -27.45 17.85
CA GLU A 455 13.63 -28.22 18.81
C GLU A 455 13.74 -29.66 18.31
#